data_AF-A0A5N7C0B6-F1
#
_entry.id   AF-A0A5N7C0B6-F1
#
_cell.length_a   1.000
_cell.length_b   1.000
_cell.length_c   1.000
_cell.angle_alpha   90.00
_cell.angle_beta   90.00
_cell.angle_gamma   90.00
#
_symmetry.space_group_name_H-M   'P 1'
#
loop_
_entity.id
_entity.type
_entity.pdbx_description
1 polymer ?
#
loop_
_entity_poly.entity_id
_entity_poly.type
_entity_poly.pdbx_seq_one_letter_code
_entity_poly.pdbx_strand_id
1 'polypeptide(L)'
;MHLRDTSTVNPLSTPTIDQQDLKTDSATHTTISITTGASLSDSETIAPQQATPRPLYFAYGSNLSFTQMRLRCTCNPDLSSKPVAVARLDRWRWLICQAGYANVMPPAEFRVGKEADEGENVPVSGEEDTVYGVLYEMDIQDERLLDGYEGVDHSALPSRATHKVPAHIRPTEQGYGDYNKWYVPATVTVWLDEKQKKQREGGVIETLVYVDEERVKLGPPRDEYIPRMNRAIREAETLGFPKKWADEVMRKSIPLN
;
A
#
# COMPACT_ATOMS: atom_id res chain seq x y z
N MET A 1 52.81 -21.80 -47.73
CA MET A 1 53.70 -21.83 -46.54
C MET A 1 52.78 -21.96 -45.33
N HIS A 2 52.75 -23.11 -44.64
CA HIS A 2 53.67 -23.48 -43.53
C HIS A 2 53.60 -22.49 -42.35
N LEU A 3 53.43 -22.89 -41.09
CA LEU A 3 53.06 -24.17 -40.42
C LEU A 3 52.70 -23.82 -38.94
N ARG A 4 51.78 -24.57 -38.31
CA ARG A 4 51.70 -25.07 -36.89
C ARG A 4 52.41 -24.33 -35.71
N ASP A 5 51.96 -24.38 -34.44
CA ASP A 5 51.03 -25.32 -33.75
C ASP A 5 50.40 -24.77 -32.43
N THR A 6 49.45 -25.55 -31.90
CA THR A 6 48.82 -25.67 -30.55
C THR A 6 49.46 -24.95 -29.32
N SER A 7 48.77 -24.59 -28.23
CA SER A 7 47.66 -25.22 -27.45
C SER A 7 46.92 -24.13 -26.60
N THR A 8 45.91 -24.32 -25.72
CA THR A 8 45.13 -25.47 -25.16
C THR A 8 43.76 -24.93 -24.62
N VAL A 9 42.89 -25.80 -24.07
CA VAL A 9 41.68 -25.44 -23.26
C VAL A 9 41.65 -26.31 -21.99
N ASN A 10 41.13 -25.82 -20.86
CA ASN A 10 40.78 -26.64 -19.68
C ASN A 10 39.43 -26.21 -19.06
N PRO A 11 38.68 -27.12 -18.39
CA PRO A 11 37.25 -26.94 -18.11
C PRO A 11 36.88 -26.64 -16.65
N LEU A 12 35.57 -26.48 -16.43
CA LEU A 12 34.84 -26.24 -15.18
C LEU A 12 34.96 -27.40 -14.17
N SER A 13 34.81 -27.09 -12.86
CA SER A 13 34.63 -28.08 -11.79
C SER A 13 33.49 -27.70 -10.83
N THR A 14 32.69 -28.69 -10.45
CA THR A 14 31.50 -28.61 -9.58
C THR A 14 31.71 -29.48 -8.30
N PRO A 15 30.83 -29.40 -7.27
CA PRO A 15 31.20 -29.75 -5.89
C PRO A 15 31.14 -31.25 -5.55
N THR A 16 31.87 -31.61 -4.49
CA THR A 16 31.81 -32.94 -3.86
C THR A 16 30.75 -32.95 -2.74
N ILE A 17 29.87 -33.95 -2.77
CA ILE A 17 29.00 -34.35 -1.67
C ILE A 17 29.60 -35.59 -1.03
N ASP A 18 29.76 -35.61 0.29
CA ASP A 18 30.09 -36.84 1.02
C ASP A 18 28.80 -37.56 1.43
N GLN A 19 28.72 -38.85 1.10
CA GLN A 19 27.59 -39.71 1.39
C GLN A 19 28.13 -41.07 1.85
N GLN A 20 27.79 -41.50 3.07
CA GLN A 20 28.00 -42.88 3.52
C GLN A 20 26.73 -43.37 4.25
N ASP A 21 25.93 -44.16 3.53
CA ASP A 21 24.93 -45.04 4.10
C ASP A 21 25.58 -46.38 4.49
N LEU A 22 25.15 -46.99 5.60
CA LEU A 22 24.94 -48.44 5.63
C LEU A 22 23.91 -48.84 6.70
N LYS A 23 23.05 -49.80 6.35
CA LYS A 23 21.89 -50.29 7.13
C LYS A 23 22.23 -51.54 7.94
N THR A 24 21.51 -51.76 9.05
CA THR A 24 20.87 -53.07 9.35
C THR A 24 19.79 -52.98 10.42
N ASP A 25 18.75 -53.81 10.28
CA ASP A 25 17.66 -54.01 11.24
C ASP A 25 18.07 -54.89 12.44
N SER A 26 17.39 -54.74 13.59
CA SER A 26 16.57 -55.81 14.21
C SER A 26 16.04 -55.43 15.61
N ALA A 27 14.90 -56.02 15.94
CA ALA A 27 14.02 -55.83 17.09
C ALA A 27 14.67 -55.67 18.49
N THR A 28 14.03 -54.83 19.32
CA THR A 28 13.82 -55.17 20.75
C THR A 28 12.51 -54.56 21.25
N HIS A 29 11.55 -55.40 21.64
CA HIS A 29 10.33 -54.98 22.34
C HIS A 29 10.60 -54.91 23.85
N THR A 30 10.21 -53.81 24.49
CA THR A 30 10.02 -53.79 25.96
C THR A 30 8.79 -52.95 26.34
N THR A 31 7.71 -53.66 26.70
CA THR A 31 6.55 -53.20 27.47
C THR A 31 6.69 -53.77 28.89
N ILE A 32 6.15 -53.27 30.00
CA ILE A 32 5.09 -52.27 30.31
C ILE A 32 5.57 -51.48 31.56
N SER A 33 5.09 -50.28 31.93
CA SER A 33 3.84 -50.08 32.69
C SER A 33 3.58 -48.61 33.00
N ILE A 34 2.31 -48.21 33.09
CA ILE A 34 1.84 -46.87 33.48
C ILE A 34 1.32 -46.92 34.92
N THR A 35 1.71 -45.96 35.79
CA THR A 35 0.83 -45.50 36.88
C THR A 35 0.98 -44.00 37.15
N THR A 36 -0.06 -43.29 36.74
CA THR A 36 -0.61 -41.98 37.15
C THR A 36 -0.06 -41.29 38.41
N GLY A 37 0.20 -39.97 38.33
CA GLY A 37 0.02 -39.07 39.46
C GLY A 37 0.84 -37.77 39.47
N ALA A 38 0.29 -36.66 38.95
CA ALA A 38 0.34 -35.31 39.55
C ALA A 38 -0.30 -34.26 38.62
N SER A 39 -1.14 -33.40 39.22
CA SER A 39 -1.90 -32.28 38.68
C SER A 39 -1.14 -31.29 37.77
N LEU A 40 -1.77 -30.91 36.66
CA LEU A 40 -1.46 -29.68 35.92
C LEU A 40 -2.36 -28.52 36.39
N SER A 41 -1.74 -27.54 37.02
CA SER A 41 -2.07 -26.11 36.87
C SER A 41 -0.75 -25.44 36.43
N ASP A 42 -0.73 -24.46 35.54
CA ASP A 42 -1.70 -23.39 35.37
C ASP A 42 -2.14 -23.19 33.92
N SER A 43 -3.42 -22.91 33.73
CA SER A 43 -3.92 -22.31 32.48
C SER A 43 -3.92 -20.80 32.63
N GLU A 44 -2.78 -20.16 32.35
CA GLU A 44 -2.77 -18.71 32.08
C GLU A 44 -3.65 -18.46 30.85
N THR A 45 -4.86 -17.98 31.11
CA THR A 45 -5.78 -17.55 30.06
C THR A 45 -5.25 -16.23 29.52
N ILE A 46 -4.41 -16.30 28.49
CA ILE A 46 -3.99 -15.14 27.71
C ILE A 46 -5.27 -14.53 27.11
N ALA A 47 -5.75 -13.47 27.75
CA ALA A 47 -6.86 -12.69 27.21
C ALA A 47 -6.46 -12.22 25.80
N PRO A 48 -7.36 -12.32 24.80
CA PRO A 48 -7.03 -11.89 23.45
C PRO A 48 -6.72 -10.40 23.47
N GLN A 49 -5.44 -10.05 23.29
CA GLN A 49 -5.04 -8.69 22.98
C GLN A 49 -5.86 -8.26 21.77
N GLN A 50 -6.67 -7.21 21.92
CA GLN A 50 -7.44 -6.67 20.80
C GLN A 50 -6.45 -6.15 19.77
N ALA A 51 -6.22 -6.95 18.72
CA ALA A 51 -5.33 -6.57 17.63
C ALA A 51 -5.85 -5.25 17.05
N THR A 52 -4.97 -4.23 17.03
CA THR A 52 -5.31 -2.94 16.46
C THR A 52 -5.77 -3.13 15.01
N PRO A 53 -6.93 -2.57 14.60
CA PRO A 53 -7.42 -2.75 13.25
C PRO A 53 -6.39 -2.24 12.22
N ARG A 54 -6.08 -3.03 11.18
CA ARG A 54 -5.19 -2.59 10.08
C ARG A 54 -5.63 -1.22 9.55
N PRO A 55 -4.71 -0.36 9.06
CA PRO A 55 -5.08 0.88 8.39
C PRO A 55 -5.99 0.58 7.18
N LEU A 56 -6.93 1.47 6.90
CA LEU A 56 -7.76 1.38 5.68
C LEU A 56 -6.99 2.00 4.50
N TYR A 57 -7.15 1.46 3.29
CA TYR A 57 -6.57 2.08 2.10
C TYR A 57 -7.38 3.31 1.67
N PHE A 58 -6.72 4.47 1.57
CA PHE A 58 -7.28 5.74 1.11
C PHE A 58 -6.99 5.93 -0.39
N ALA A 59 -8.01 5.81 -1.22
CA ALA A 59 -7.93 6.04 -2.66
C ALA A 59 -8.31 7.48 -3.02
N TYR A 60 -7.42 8.19 -3.73
CA TYR A 60 -7.63 9.56 -4.25
C TYR A 60 -7.47 9.68 -5.77
N GLY A 61 -7.01 8.62 -6.44
CA GLY A 61 -6.83 8.54 -7.89
C GLY A 61 -7.87 7.62 -8.53
N SER A 62 -7.49 6.92 -9.60
CA SER A 62 -8.43 6.04 -10.33
C SER A 62 -9.04 4.89 -9.50
N ASN A 63 -8.46 4.55 -8.34
CA ASN A 63 -9.00 3.60 -7.37
C ASN A 63 -10.18 4.15 -6.53
N LEU A 64 -10.55 5.43 -6.69
CA LEU A 64 -11.87 5.94 -6.29
C LEU A 64 -13.02 5.14 -6.94
N SER A 65 -12.75 4.53 -8.11
CA SER A 65 -13.63 3.56 -8.77
C SER A 65 -13.61 2.22 -8.05
N PHE A 66 -14.69 1.86 -7.36
CA PHE A 66 -14.85 0.50 -6.81
C PHE A 66 -14.88 -0.56 -7.93
N THR A 67 -15.36 -0.21 -9.14
CA THR A 67 -15.23 -1.05 -10.32
C THR A 67 -13.75 -1.34 -10.65
N GLN A 68 -12.86 -0.35 -10.55
CA GLN A 68 -11.43 -0.57 -10.78
C GLN A 68 -10.78 -1.38 -9.64
N MET A 69 -11.14 -1.10 -8.39
CA MET A 69 -10.68 -1.92 -7.26
C MET A 69 -11.04 -3.40 -7.46
N ARG A 70 -12.27 -3.69 -7.90
CA ARG A 70 -12.72 -5.07 -8.17
C ARG A 70 -11.99 -5.76 -9.33
N LEU A 71 -11.38 -5.00 -10.24
CA LEU A 71 -10.54 -5.52 -11.32
C LEU A 71 -9.08 -5.75 -10.89
N ARG A 72 -8.58 -4.96 -9.92
CA ARG A 72 -7.20 -5.06 -9.42
C ARG A 72 -7.06 -6.08 -8.29
N CYS A 73 -8.02 -6.12 -7.38
CA CYS A 73 -8.03 -6.97 -6.19
C CYS A 73 -8.73 -8.30 -6.49
N THR A 74 -7.96 -9.31 -6.89
CA THR A 74 -8.47 -10.60 -7.36
C THR A 74 -8.42 -11.71 -6.31
N CYS A 75 -7.78 -11.49 -5.15
CA CYS A 75 -7.68 -12.49 -4.09
C CYS A 75 -8.93 -12.50 -3.20
N ASN A 76 -9.44 -11.33 -2.80
CA ASN A 76 -10.65 -11.17 -2.02
C ASN A 76 -11.43 -9.91 -2.47
N PRO A 77 -11.93 -9.87 -3.73
CA PRO A 77 -12.60 -8.70 -4.30
C PRO A 77 -13.79 -8.22 -3.46
N ASP A 78 -14.56 -9.13 -2.85
CA ASP A 78 -15.77 -8.76 -2.11
C ASP A 78 -15.46 -8.05 -0.77
N LEU A 79 -14.23 -8.17 -0.26
CA LEU A 79 -13.67 -7.33 0.81
C LEU A 79 -13.01 -6.08 0.20
N SER A 80 -11.95 -6.29 -0.59
CA SER A 80 -10.99 -5.27 -1.01
C SER A 80 -11.55 -4.25 -2.00
N SER A 81 -12.66 -4.54 -2.68
CA SER A 81 -13.33 -3.59 -3.58
C SER A 81 -14.60 -2.96 -3.01
N LYS A 82 -14.98 -3.29 -1.76
CA LYS A 82 -16.15 -2.70 -1.10
C LYS A 82 -15.76 -1.37 -0.45
N PRO A 83 -16.33 -0.22 -0.86
CA PRO A 83 -16.14 1.04 -0.14
C PRO A 83 -16.69 0.94 1.29
N VAL A 84 -15.90 1.38 2.27
CA VAL A 84 -16.30 1.37 3.69
C VAL A 84 -16.52 2.76 4.26
N ALA A 85 -15.93 3.81 3.65
CA ALA A 85 -16.14 5.20 4.01
C ALA A 85 -15.73 6.18 2.89
N VAL A 86 -16.14 7.44 3.02
CA VAL A 86 -15.53 8.62 2.39
C VAL A 86 -14.78 9.39 3.49
N ALA A 87 -13.58 9.85 3.21
CA ALA A 87 -12.73 10.58 4.16
C ALA A 87 -11.96 11.73 3.48
N ARG A 88 -11.34 12.59 4.28
CA ARG A 88 -10.48 13.69 3.84
C ARG A 88 -9.14 13.73 4.58
N LEU A 89 -8.09 14.14 3.88
CA LEU A 89 -6.76 14.45 4.41
C LEU A 89 -6.61 15.99 4.50
N ASP A 90 -6.29 16.50 5.68
CA ASP A 90 -6.23 17.94 5.97
C ASP A 90 -4.86 18.56 5.62
N ARG A 91 -4.85 19.66 4.88
CA ARG A 91 -3.65 20.37 4.33
C ARG A 91 -2.82 19.56 3.33
N TRP A 92 -3.39 18.49 2.81
CA TRP A 92 -2.87 17.77 1.64
C TRP A 92 -3.39 18.43 0.37
N ARG A 93 -2.62 18.35 -0.72
CA ARG A 93 -3.02 18.91 -2.02
C ARG A 93 -3.00 17.83 -3.11
N TRP A 94 -4.06 17.75 -3.91
CA TRP A 94 -4.18 16.80 -5.02
C TRP A 94 -3.60 17.40 -6.31
N LEU A 95 -2.93 16.57 -7.11
CA LEU A 95 -2.43 16.97 -8.43
C LEU A 95 -2.49 15.81 -9.43
N ILE A 96 -2.44 16.15 -10.72
CA ILE A 96 -1.86 15.26 -11.72
C ILE A 96 -0.35 15.57 -11.79
N CYS A 97 0.48 14.56 -11.54
CA CYS A 97 1.94 14.71 -11.60
C CYS A 97 2.48 14.67 -13.03
N GLN A 98 3.77 14.95 -13.24
CA GLN A 98 4.40 14.93 -14.56
C GLN A 98 4.45 13.54 -15.23
N ALA A 99 4.14 12.45 -14.52
CA ALA A 99 3.91 11.13 -15.14
C ALA A 99 2.54 11.01 -15.84
N GLY A 100 1.62 11.94 -15.56
CA GLY A 100 0.26 12.00 -16.07
C GLY A 100 -0.77 11.21 -15.26
N TYR A 101 -0.48 10.95 -13.99
CA TYR A 101 -1.34 10.24 -13.03
C TYR A 101 -1.63 11.10 -11.79
N ALA A 102 -2.68 10.75 -11.04
CA ALA A 102 -2.98 11.44 -9.79
C ALA A 102 -1.91 11.14 -8.72
N ASN A 103 -1.56 12.16 -7.97
CA ASN A 103 -0.72 12.10 -6.78
C ASN A 103 -1.30 13.02 -5.69
N VAL A 104 -0.79 12.93 -4.47
CA VAL A 104 -1.07 13.87 -3.38
C VAL A 104 0.23 14.42 -2.81
N MET A 105 0.22 15.71 -2.49
CA MET A 105 1.33 16.45 -1.91
C MET A 105 1.09 16.63 -0.41
N PRO A 106 1.98 16.17 0.48
CA PRO A 106 1.81 16.32 1.92
C PRO A 106 1.83 17.80 2.39
N PRO A 107 1.36 18.06 3.63
CA PRO A 107 1.54 19.34 4.31
C PRO A 107 3.03 19.72 4.39
N ALA A 108 3.35 21.02 4.39
CA ALA A 108 4.72 21.52 4.28
C ALA A 108 5.68 20.99 5.37
N GLU A 109 5.17 20.73 6.58
CA GLU A 109 5.91 20.10 7.67
C GLU A 109 6.32 18.65 7.39
N PHE A 110 5.64 17.94 6.49
CA PHE A 110 5.89 16.54 6.17
C PHE A 110 6.60 16.33 4.82
N ARG A 111 6.71 17.36 3.96
CA ARG A 111 7.35 17.23 2.65
C ARG A 111 8.85 16.86 2.74
N VAL A 112 9.28 15.87 1.97
CA VAL A 112 10.68 15.39 1.90
C VAL A 112 11.21 15.38 0.46
N GLY A 113 12.54 15.44 0.30
CA GLY A 113 13.15 15.46 -1.02
C GLY A 113 12.58 16.56 -1.92
N LYS A 114 12.20 16.20 -3.16
CA LYS A 114 11.62 17.13 -4.14
C LYS A 114 10.30 17.74 -3.69
N GLU A 115 9.52 17.08 -2.84
CA GLU A 115 8.30 17.66 -2.28
C GLU A 115 8.62 18.98 -1.53
N ALA A 116 9.75 19.03 -0.82
CA ALA A 116 10.15 20.21 -0.06
C ALA A 116 10.53 21.39 -0.97
N ASP A 117 11.17 21.09 -2.11
CA ASP A 117 11.62 22.09 -3.09
C ASP A 117 10.48 22.58 -4.00
N GLU A 118 9.56 21.69 -4.38
CA GLU A 118 8.62 21.92 -5.48
C GLU A 118 7.14 21.91 -5.04
N GLY A 119 6.82 21.41 -3.85
CA GLY A 119 5.46 21.17 -3.38
C GLY A 119 4.60 22.42 -3.16
N GLU A 120 5.20 23.61 -2.99
CA GLU A 120 4.42 24.86 -2.96
C GLU A 120 3.87 25.28 -4.33
N ASN A 121 4.39 24.73 -5.42
CA ASN A 121 3.82 24.95 -6.75
C ASN A 121 2.51 24.17 -6.95
N VAL A 122 2.19 23.22 -6.07
CA VAL A 122 0.91 22.49 -6.09
C VAL A 122 -0.18 23.38 -5.46
N PRO A 123 -1.27 23.70 -6.19
CA PRO A 123 -2.33 24.56 -5.67
C PRO A 123 -3.07 23.96 -4.48
N VAL A 124 -3.52 24.82 -3.58
CA VAL A 124 -4.45 24.49 -2.48
C VAL A 124 -5.68 23.76 -3.03
N SER A 125 -6.08 22.67 -2.38
CA SER A 125 -7.13 21.78 -2.87
C SER A 125 -8.50 22.12 -2.32
N GLY A 126 -9.22 22.94 -3.10
CA GLY A 126 -10.55 23.46 -2.76
C GLY A 126 -10.49 24.55 -1.69
N GLU A 127 -11.65 25.04 -1.26
CA GLU A 127 -11.76 26.07 -0.21
C GLU A 127 -11.21 25.61 1.16
N GLU A 128 -11.19 24.30 1.42
CA GLU A 128 -10.81 23.72 2.72
C GLU A 128 -9.32 23.33 2.83
N ASP A 129 -8.53 23.42 1.75
CA ASP A 129 -7.16 22.84 1.64
C ASP A 129 -7.14 21.35 2.04
N THR A 130 -7.95 20.53 1.37
CA THR A 130 -8.12 19.09 1.69
C THR A 130 -8.04 18.22 0.44
N VAL A 131 -7.69 16.94 0.63
CA VAL A 131 -7.93 15.90 -0.38
C VAL A 131 -8.99 14.94 0.10
N TYR A 132 -10.04 14.72 -0.69
CA TYR A 132 -11.04 13.68 -0.42
C TYR A 132 -10.66 12.34 -1.07
N GLY A 133 -11.05 11.26 -0.40
CA GLY A 133 -10.81 9.89 -0.84
C GLY A 133 -11.92 8.92 -0.44
N VAL A 134 -11.92 7.75 -1.09
CA VAL A 134 -12.75 6.60 -0.73
C VAL A 134 -11.88 5.59 0.02
N LEU A 135 -12.40 5.05 1.13
CA LEU A 135 -11.70 4.09 1.96
C LEU A 135 -12.11 2.65 1.67
N TYR A 136 -11.14 1.74 1.72
CA TYR A 136 -11.32 0.30 1.55
C TYR A 136 -10.65 -0.49 2.70
N GLU A 137 -11.31 -1.55 3.16
CA GLU A 137 -10.67 -2.60 3.97
C GLU A 137 -9.94 -3.56 3.02
N MET A 138 -8.66 -3.84 3.24
CA MET A 138 -7.83 -4.61 2.30
C MET A 138 -7.49 -5.99 2.83
N ASP A 139 -7.66 -7.02 1.99
CA ASP A 139 -6.96 -8.28 2.17
C ASP A 139 -5.45 -8.09 1.94
N ILE A 140 -4.61 -8.79 2.71
CA ILE A 140 -3.16 -8.64 2.64
C ILE A 140 -2.56 -9.05 1.28
N GLN A 141 -3.23 -9.93 0.53
CA GLN A 141 -2.81 -10.32 -0.81
C GLN A 141 -3.27 -9.30 -1.86
N ASP A 142 -4.47 -8.73 -1.71
CA ASP A 142 -4.94 -7.65 -2.58
C ASP A 142 -4.15 -6.35 -2.36
N GLU A 143 -3.71 -6.06 -1.14
CA GLU A 143 -2.78 -4.98 -0.86
C GLU A 143 -1.45 -5.17 -1.60
N ARG A 144 -0.92 -6.40 -1.66
CA ARG A 144 0.29 -6.73 -2.46
C ARG A 144 0.05 -6.64 -3.97
N LEU A 145 -1.16 -6.92 -4.44
CA LEU A 145 -1.52 -6.68 -5.84
C LEU A 145 -1.53 -5.17 -6.13
N LEU A 146 -2.08 -4.35 -5.23
CA LEU A 146 -2.01 -2.88 -5.34
C LEU A 146 -0.57 -2.37 -5.26
N ASP A 147 0.27 -2.89 -4.36
CA ASP A 147 1.70 -2.54 -4.30
C ASP A 147 2.39 -2.74 -5.67
N GLY A 148 2.00 -3.78 -6.43
CA GLY A 148 2.45 -3.98 -7.81
C GLY A 148 1.86 -3.02 -8.85
N TYR A 149 0.61 -2.55 -8.66
CA TYR A 149 -0.02 -1.55 -9.54
C TYR A 149 0.49 -0.11 -9.29
N GLU A 150 0.85 0.21 -8.05
CA GLU A 150 1.42 1.51 -7.65
C GLU A 150 2.96 1.46 -7.63
N GLY A 151 3.57 0.36 -8.09
CA GLY A 151 5.02 0.22 -8.32
C GLY A 151 5.88 0.38 -7.08
N VAL A 152 5.46 -0.16 -5.93
CA VAL A 152 6.16 -0.03 -4.64
C VAL A 152 7.49 -0.79 -4.64
N ASP A 153 8.58 -0.13 -4.26
CA ASP A 153 9.87 -0.77 -4.03
C ASP A 153 9.92 -1.42 -2.63
N HIS A 154 9.62 -2.72 -2.56
CA HIS A 154 9.72 -3.50 -1.32
C HIS A 154 11.16 -3.66 -0.78
N SER A 155 12.18 -3.23 -1.52
CA SER A 155 13.59 -3.22 -1.09
C SER A 155 14.06 -1.81 -0.68
N ALA A 156 13.17 -0.82 -0.69
CA ALA A 156 13.49 0.54 -0.29
C ALA A 156 14.00 0.61 1.15
N LEU A 157 14.97 1.50 1.38
CA LEU A 157 15.59 1.67 2.68
C LEU A 157 14.62 2.31 3.69
N PRO A 158 14.80 2.10 5.01
CA PRO A 158 14.08 2.84 6.03
C PRO A 158 14.22 4.35 5.85
N SER A 159 13.16 5.07 6.21
CA SER A 159 13.08 6.53 6.09
C SER A 159 14.25 7.22 6.78
N ARG A 160 14.94 8.08 6.04
CA ARG A 160 16.09 8.89 6.47
C ARG A 160 15.66 10.25 7.02
N ALA A 161 14.42 10.66 6.73
CA ALA A 161 13.84 11.95 7.10
C ALA A 161 13.10 11.90 8.45
N THR A 162 13.45 10.99 9.36
CA THR A 162 12.74 10.77 10.65
C THR A 162 12.72 11.97 11.60
N HIS A 163 13.63 12.92 11.41
CA HIS A 163 13.63 14.21 12.10
C HIS A 163 12.50 15.15 11.66
N LYS A 164 11.86 14.88 10.51
CA LYS A 164 10.79 15.69 9.90
C LYS A 164 9.48 14.90 9.80
N VAL A 165 9.53 13.65 9.30
CA VAL A 165 8.37 12.75 9.20
C VAL A 165 8.59 11.53 10.09
N PRO A 166 7.76 11.30 11.13
CA PRO A 166 7.87 10.12 11.98
C PRO A 166 7.88 8.81 11.19
N ALA A 167 8.71 7.84 11.62
CA ALA A 167 8.84 6.55 10.93
C ALA A 167 7.55 5.71 10.88
N HIS A 168 6.56 5.97 11.76
CA HIS A 168 5.24 5.33 11.64
C HIS A 168 4.40 5.93 10.52
N ILE A 169 4.60 7.22 10.17
CA ILE A 169 3.91 7.88 9.05
C ILE A 169 4.57 7.53 7.72
N ARG A 170 5.90 7.60 7.65
CA ARG A 170 6.69 7.26 6.46
C ARG A 170 7.78 6.26 6.86
N PRO A 171 7.53 4.94 6.75
CA PRO A 171 8.49 3.92 7.21
C PRO A 171 9.72 3.77 6.32
N THR A 172 9.56 3.94 5.01
CA THR A 172 10.59 3.74 3.98
C THR A 172 10.81 5.00 3.16
N GLU A 173 11.90 5.05 2.40
CA GLU A 173 12.02 5.89 1.20
C GLU A 173 11.14 5.33 0.06
N GLN A 174 10.87 6.10 -1.00
CA GLN A 174 10.25 5.56 -2.22
C GLN A 174 11.13 4.51 -2.95
N GLY A 175 12.44 4.60 -2.80
CA GLY A 175 13.38 3.70 -3.48
C GLY A 175 13.37 3.90 -5.00
N TYR A 176 13.38 2.80 -5.76
CA TYR A 176 13.30 2.82 -7.23
C TYR A 176 11.86 2.69 -7.77
N GLY A 177 10.87 2.77 -6.88
CA GLY A 177 9.45 2.58 -7.20
C GLY A 177 8.74 3.82 -7.74
N ASP A 178 7.48 3.64 -8.14
CA ASP A 178 6.60 4.71 -8.62
C ASP A 178 5.92 5.49 -7.47
N TYR A 179 5.52 4.82 -6.39
CA TYR A 179 4.92 5.42 -5.19
C TYR A 179 5.47 4.75 -3.91
N ASN A 180 5.58 5.52 -2.82
CA ASN A 180 5.88 5.05 -1.46
C ASN A 180 4.59 4.83 -0.63
N LYS A 181 4.68 4.05 0.44
CA LYS A 181 3.56 3.78 1.37
C LYS A 181 3.63 4.69 2.60
N TRP A 182 2.62 5.54 2.76
CA TRP A 182 2.45 6.44 3.90
C TRP A 182 1.26 6.01 4.75
N TYR A 183 1.35 6.17 6.07
CA TYR A 183 0.30 5.84 7.03
C TYR A 183 -0.12 7.11 7.78
N VAL A 184 -1.25 7.69 7.38
CA VAL A 184 -1.63 9.06 7.76
C VAL A 184 -3.04 9.11 8.33
N PRO A 185 -3.30 10.02 9.30
CA PRO A 185 -4.63 10.22 9.83
C PRO A 185 -5.55 10.86 8.78
N ALA A 186 -6.69 10.23 8.51
CA ALA A 186 -7.76 10.76 7.67
C ALA A 186 -9.02 11.01 8.49
N THR A 187 -9.67 12.15 8.26
CA THR A 187 -10.96 12.48 8.87
C THR A 187 -12.08 11.84 8.05
N VAL A 188 -12.79 10.87 8.61
CA VAL A 188 -13.96 10.24 7.98
C VAL A 188 -15.12 11.22 7.95
N THR A 189 -15.71 11.43 6.77
CA THR A 189 -16.86 12.32 6.58
C THR A 189 -18.16 11.55 6.41
N VAL A 190 -18.11 10.35 5.82
CA VAL A 190 -19.26 9.45 5.66
C VAL A 190 -18.81 8.01 5.89
N TRP A 191 -19.50 7.28 6.76
CA TRP A 191 -19.35 5.83 6.89
C TRP A 191 -20.33 5.11 5.95
N LEU A 192 -19.83 4.10 5.24
CA LEU A 192 -20.60 3.25 4.31
C LEU A 192 -20.76 1.82 4.85
N ASP A 193 -19.95 1.43 5.83
CA ASP A 193 -20.00 0.13 6.51
C ASP A 193 -20.14 0.30 8.04
N GLU A 194 -21.26 -0.20 8.58
CA GLU A 194 -21.59 -0.11 10.01
C GLU A 194 -20.73 -1.03 10.92
N LYS A 195 -20.05 -2.05 10.37
CA LYS A 195 -19.09 -2.86 11.14
C LYS A 195 -17.79 -2.07 11.31
N GLN A 196 -17.26 -1.48 10.24
CA GLN A 196 -16.07 -0.63 10.31
C GLN A 196 -16.26 0.58 11.23
N LYS A 197 -17.41 1.27 11.12
CA LYS A 197 -17.80 2.38 11.99
C LYS A 197 -17.84 2.01 13.49
N LYS A 198 -18.30 0.80 13.83
CA LYS A 198 -18.31 0.31 15.23
C LYS A 198 -16.94 -0.14 15.72
N GLN A 199 -16.11 -0.66 14.82
CA GLN A 199 -14.75 -1.11 15.14
C GLN A 199 -13.77 0.06 15.29
N ARG A 200 -14.04 1.19 14.63
CA ARG A 200 -13.21 2.39 14.60
C ARG A 200 -13.98 3.56 15.19
N GLU A 201 -14.12 3.55 16.51
CA GLU A 201 -14.71 4.67 17.24
C GLU A 201 -13.88 5.95 17.03
N GLY A 202 -14.55 7.03 16.62
CA GLY A 202 -13.93 8.32 16.32
C GLY A 202 -14.07 8.74 14.86
N GLY A 203 -13.87 10.04 14.62
CA GLY A 203 -13.93 10.63 13.27
C GLY A 203 -12.60 10.65 12.52
N VAL A 204 -11.49 10.25 13.17
CA VAL A 204 -10.13 10.28 12.59
C VAL A 204 -9.51 8.91 12.75
N ILE A 205 -8.99 8.35 11.66
CA ILE A 205 -8.40 7.00 11.62
C ILE A 205 -7.10 6.98 10.82
N GLU A 206 -6.20 6.05 11.14
CA GLU A 206 -5.00 5.81 10.34
C GLU A 206 -5.36 5.13 9.00
N THR A 207 -4.77 5.62 7.92
CA THR A 207 -5.00 5.12 6.55
C THR A 207 -3.70 4.96 5.77
N LEU A 208 -3.64 3.92 4.94
CA LEU A 208 -2.60 3.71 3.95
C LEU A 208 -2.87 4.61 2.73
N VAL A 209 -1.90 5.43 2.37
CA VAL A 209 -1.86 6.29 1.17
C VAL A 209 -0.62 5.94 0.37
N TYR A 210 -0.75 5.83 -0.95
CA TYR A 210 0.40 5.77 -1.86
C TYR A 210 0.79 7.20 -2.27
N VAL A 211 2.06 7.59 -2.17
CA VAL A 211 2.55 8.95 -2.46
C VAL A 211 3.76 8.88 -3.38
N ASP A 212 3.75 9.64 -4.48
CA ASP A 212 4.90 9.75 -5.39
C ASP A 212 5.72 10.99 -4.99
N GLU A 213 6.77 10.74 -4.22
CA GLU A 213 7.71 11.70 -3.64
C GLU A 213 8.68 12.26 -4.70
N GLU A 214 8.82 11.54 -5.82
CA GLU A 214 9.84 11.79 -6.84
C GLU A 214 9.30 12.55 -8.07
N ARG A 215 7.98 12.48 -8.32
CA ARG A 215 7.29 13.18 -9.40
C ARG A 215 6.17 14.05 -8.84
N VAL A 216 6.59 15.26 -8.43
CA VAL A 216 5.78 16.22 -7.66
C VAL A 216 5.36 17.46 -8.45
N LYS A 217 5.71 17.56 -9.74
CA LYS A 217 5.35 18.69 -10.62
C LYS A 217 3.99 18.45 -11.24
N LEU A 218 3.22 19.53 -11.42
CA LEU A 218 2.02 19.51 -12.23
C LEU A 218 2.31 19.02 -13.66
N GLY A 219 1.46 18.14 -14.18
CA GLY A 219 1.48 17.67 -15.56
C GLY A 219 0.07 17.49 -16.14
N PRO A 220 -0.07 17.37 -17.47
CA PRO A 220 -1.33 16.94 -18.08
C PRO A 220 -1.60 15.47 -17.76
N PRO A 221 -2.87 15.04 -17.62
CA PRO A 221 -3.19 13.61 -17.52
C PRO A 221 -2.85 12.91 -18.82
N ARG A 222 -2.62 11.59 -18.75
CA ARG A 222 -2.56 10.76 -19.96
C ARG A 222 -3.96 10.54 -20.53
N ASP A 223 -4.06 10.46 -21.85
CA ASP A 223 -5.33 10.26 -22.56
C ASP A 223 -6.06 8.99 -22.09
N GLU A 224 -5.33 7.89 -21.80
CA GLU A 224 -5.92 6.66 -21.26
C GLU A 224 -6.19 6.70 -19.75
N TYR A 225 -5.75 7.74 -19.04
CA TYR A 225 -6.08 7.99 -17.64
C TYR A 225 -7.38 8.77 -17.47
N ILE A 226 -7.64 9.75 -18.34
CA ILE A 226 -8.87 10.57 -18.35
C ILE A 226 -10.16 9.72 -18.23
N PRO A 227 -10.43 8.70 -19.08
CA PRO A 227 -11.65 7.90 -18.96
C PRO A 227 -11.71 7.07 -17.66
N ARG A 228 -10.56 6.67 -17.10
CA ARG A 228 -10.50 5.97 -15.81
C ARG A 228 -10.88 6.89 -14.66
N MET A 229 -10.32 8.10 -14.61
CA MET A 229 -10.69 9.13 -13.64
C MET A 229 -12.15 9.58 -13.80
N ASN A 230 -12.64 9.73 -15.03
CA ASN A 230 -14.04 10.05 -15.31
C ASN A 230 -15.03 9.02 -14.76
N ARG A 231 -14.70 7.72 -14.79
CA ARG A 231 -15.46 6.69 -14.09
C ARG A 231 -15.30 6.81 -12.57
N ALA A 232 -14.07 7.00 -12.09
CA ALA A 232 -13.75 7.02 -10.67
C ALA A 232 -14.44 8.15 -9.89
N ILE A 233 -14.47 9.37 -10.45
CA ILE A 233 -15.21 10.52 -9.90
C ILE A 233 -16.71 10.23 -9.86
N ARG A 234 -17.28 9.74 -10.98
CA ARG A 234 -18.72 9.43 -11.08
C ARG A 234 -19.15 8.34 -10.10
N GLU A 235 -18.34 7.30 -9.92
CA GLU A 235 -18.61 6.23 -8.96
C GLU A 235 -18.50 6.74 -7.52
N ALA A 236 -17.46 7.50 -7.18
CA ALA A 236 -17.30 8.08 -5.86
C ALA A 236 -18.42 9.06 -5.49
N GLU A 237 -18.92 9.88 -6.42
CA GLU A 237 -20.07 10.78 -6.19
C GLU A 237 -21.32 10.01 -5.70
N THR A 238 -21.52 8.76 -6.13
CA THR A 238 -22.64 7.92 -5.64
C THR A 238 -22.51 7.50 -4.18
N LEU A 239 -21.30 7.57 -3.62
CA LEU A 239 -20.96 7.24 -2.23
C LEU A 239 -21.03 8.46 -1.29
N GLY A 240 -21.44 9.63 -1.80
CA GLY A 240 -21.40 10.90 -1.05
C GLY A 240 -20.06 11.62 -1.11
N PHE A 241 -19.17 11.27 -2.06
CA PHE A 241 -17.97 12.07 -2.33
C PHE A 241 -18.37 13.50 -2.79
N PRO A 242 -17.72 14.55 -2.27
CA PRO A 242 -18.16 15.93 -2.48
C PRO A 242 -17.98 16.39 -3.93
N LYS A 243 -19.08 16.44 -4.68
CA LYS A 243 -19.08 16.92 -6.07
C LYS A 243 -18.46 18.30 -6.24
N LYS A 244 -18.75 19.25 -5.33
CA LYS A 244 -18.17 20.62 -5.36
C LYS A 244 -16.63 20.55 -5.38
N TRP A 245 -16.04 19.78 -4.47
CA TRP A 245 -14.58 19.61 -4.41
C TRP A 245 -14.04 18.90 -5.66
N ALA A 246 -14.74 17.88 -6.19
CA ALA A 246 -14.33 17.23 -7.43
C ALA A 246 -14.31 18.21 -8.62
N ASP A 247 -15.34 19.06 -8.74
CA ASP A 247 -15.44 20.13 -9.75
C ASP A 247 -14.34 21.19 -9.57
N GLU A 248 -14.01 21.57 -8.33
CA GLU A 248 -13.02 22.59 -8.01
C GLU A 248 -11.57 22.12 -8.07
N VAL A 249 -11.29 20.82 -7.88
CA VAL A 249 -9.94 20.27 -7.80
C VAL A 249 -9.65 19.35 -8.97
N MET A 250 -10.38 18.24 -9.10
CA MET A 250 -10.09 17.21 -10.11
C MET A 250 -10.44 17.66 -11.53
N ARG A 251 -11.58 18.34 -11.73
CA ARG A 251 -12.05 18.75 -13.08
C ARG A 251 -11.17 19.79 -13.76
N LYS A 252 -10.33 20.52 -13.01
CA LYS A 252 -9.29 21.39 -13.58
C LYS A 252 -8.28 20.63 -14.44
N SER A 253 -8.02 19.37 -14.10
CA SER A 253 -7.07 18.51 -14.81
C SER A 253 -7.73 17.37 -15.58
N ILE A 254 -8.90 16.88 -15.15
CA ILE A 254 -9.63 15.77 -15.78
C ILE A 254 -10.85 16.30 -16.54
N PRO A 255 -10.74 16.56 -17.86
CA PRO A 255 -11.87 16.97 -18.67
C PRO A 255 -12.93 15.87 -18.77
N LEU A 256 -14.18 16.28 -18.99
CA LEU A 256 -15.24 15.37 -19.42
C LEU A 256 -15.01 15.03 -20.90
N ASN A 257 -15.01 13.73 -21.23
CA ASN A 257 -15.03 13.23 -22.60
C ASN A 257 -16.47 13.22 -23.15
#